data_AF-A0A7W7B0D6-F1
#
_entry.id   AF-A0A7W7B0D6-F1
#
_cell.length_a   1.000
_cell.length_b   1.000
_cell.length_c   1.000
_cell.angle_alpha   90.00
_cell.angle_beta   90.00
_cell.angle_gamma   90.00
#
_symmetry.space_group_name_H-M   'P 1'
#
loop_
_entity.id
_entity.type
_entity.pdbx_description
1 polymer ?
#
loop_
_entity_poly.entity_id
_entity_poly.type
_entity_poly.pdbx_seq_one_letter_code
_entity_poly.pdbx_strand_id
1 'polypeptide(L)'
;MARHDASELTHRLARDAESVCRHYLSAGRREGRYWLVGDVRNTPGRSMFVRLKESPRGPAGKWTDYVAPRVMLRPCTGRRCCEGSAASPQHNVSASGRVA
;
A
#
# COMPACT_ATOMS: atom_id res chain seq x y z
N MET A 1 -5.99 25.45 -22.25
CA MET A 1 -5.17 24.56 -21.39
C MET A 1 -6.09 23.44 -20.92
N ALA A 2 -5.87 22.21 -21.42
CA ALA A 2 -6.67 21.07 -21.00
C ALA A 2 -6.48 20.89 -19.49
N ARG A 3 -7.58 20.86 -18.74
CA ARG A 3 -7.57 20.56 -17.31
C ARG A 3 -7.09 19.11 -17.22
N HIS A 4 -5.80 18.91 -16.93
CA HIS A 4 -5.27 17.57 -16.75
C HIS A 4 -6.06 16.92 -15.63
N ASP A 5 -6.88 15.94 -16.00
CA ASP A 5 -7.68 15.21 -15.05
C ASP A 5 -6.70 14.45 -14.14
N ALA A 6 -6.84 14.62 -12.83
CA ALA A 6 -6.02 13.90 -11.85
C ALA A 6 -6.07 12.38 -12.10
N SER A 7 -7.19 11.89 -12.65
CA SER A 7 -7.36 10.51 -13.08
C SER A 7 -6.39 10.12 -14.21
N GLU A 8 -6.21 10.97 -15.22
CA GLU A 8 -5.29 10.71 -16.34
C GLU A 8 -3.84 10.65 -15.85
N LEU A 9 -3.45 11.61 -15.01
CA LEU A 9 -2.12 11.64 -14.38
C LEU A 9 -1.89 10.38 -13.53
N THR A 10 -2.89 9.98 -12.73
CA THR A 10 -2.82 8.78 -11.89
C THR A 10 -2.61 7.53 -12.74
N HIS A 11 -3.34 7.39 -13.86
CA HIS A 11 -3.17 6.24 -14.76
C HIS A 11 -1.78 6.20 -15.41
N ARG A 12 -1.22 7.35 -15.78
CA ARG A 12 0.15 7.42 -16.33
C ARG A 12 1.18 7.01 -15.28
N LEU A 13 1.08 7.57 -14.07
CA LEU A 13 1.95 7.19 -12.95
C LEU A 13 1.80 5.71 -12.55
N ALA A 14 0.59 5.15 -12.65
CA ALA A 14 0.32 3.75 -12.39
C ALA A 14 1.03 2.82 -13.38
N ARG A 15 1.08 3.18 -14.67
CA ARG A 15 1.80 2.39 -15.69
C ARG A 15 3.32 2.40 -15.43
N ASP A 16 3.84 3.54 -15.01
CA ASP A 16 5.27 3.72 -14.69
C ASP A 16 5.58 3.50 -13.20
N ALA A 17 4.72 2.76 -12.47
CA ALA A 17 4.80 2.63 -11.02
C ALA A 17 6.17 2.12 -10.52
N GLU A 18 6.85 1.25 -11.27
CA GLU A 18 8.19 0.77 -10.90
C GLU A 18 9.23 1.89 -10.94
N SER A 19 9.18 2.75 -11.96
CA SER A 19 10.09 3.91 -12.08
C SER A 19 9.85 4.92 -10.95
N VAL A 20 8.58 5.21 -10.67
CA VAL A 20 8.18 6.10 -9.57
C VAL A 20 8.63 5.54 -8.23
N CYS A 21 8.42 4.23 -7.97
CA CYS A 21 8.86 3.58 -6.74
C CYS A 21 10.39 3.58 -6.61
N ARG A 22 11.15 3.37 -7.69
CA ARG A 22 12.61 3.47 -7.65
C ARG A 22 13.09 4.88 -7.31
N HIS A 23 12.40 5.91 -7.78
CA HIS A 23 12.79 7.30 -7.56
C HIS A 23 12.44 7.80 -6.15
N TYR A 24 11.21 7.56 -5.69
CA TYR A 24 10.71 8.10 -4.41
C TYR A 24 10.80 7.12 -3.23
N LEU A 25 10.76 5.81 -3.51
CA LEU A 25 10.76 4.73 -2.51
C LEU A 25 11.98 3.82 -2.68
N SER A 26 13.16 4.44 -2.78
CA SER A 26 14.44 3.78 -3.08
C SER A 26 14.91 2.76 -2.02
N ALA A 27 14.45 2.87 -0.77
CA ALA A 27 14.75 1.91 0.29
C ALA A 27 13.89 0.63 0.17
N GLY A 28 12.88 0.66 -0.70
CA GLY A 28 12.08 -0.50 -1.02
C GLY A 28 12.75 -1.44 -2.03
N ARG A 29 12.11 -2.58 -2.29
CA ARG A 29 12.59 -3.56 -3.28
C ARG A 29 11.45 -4.15 -4.09
N ARG A 30 11.77 -4.58 -5.31
CA ARG A 30 10.83 -5.31 -6.19
C ARG A 30 10.76 -6.78 -5.80
N GLU A 31 9.59 -7.22 -5.38
CA GLU A 31 9.27 -8.63 -5.10
C GLU A 31 8.18 -9.09 -6.09
N GLY A 32 8.61 -9.71 -7.19
CA GLY A 32 7.72 -10.15 -8.25
C GLY A 32 6.95 -9.00 -8.91
N ARG A 33 5.64 -8.92 -8.65
CA ARG A 33 4.71 -7.88 -9.16
C ARG A 33 4.44 -6.75 -8.16
N TYR A 34 5.14 -6.75 -7.03
CA TYR A 34 4.97 -5.78 -5.96
C TYR A 34 6.28 -5.05 -5.66
N TRP A 35 6.18 -3.84 -5.14
CA TRP A 35 7.26 -3.10 -4.51
C TRP A 35 7.03 -3.11 -3.00
N LEU A 36 7.96 -3.59 -2.20
CA LEU A 36 7.84 -3.61 -0.74
C LEU A 36 8.66 -2.47 -0.15
N VAL A 37 8.10 -1.75 0.81
CA VAL A 37 8.74 -0.67 1.57
C VAL A 37 8.24 -0.71 3.02
N GLY A 38 8.96 -0.07 3.94
CA GLY A 38 8.51 0.06 5.32
C GLY A 38 7.33 1.01 5.44
N ASP A 39 7.46 2.23 4.94
CA ASP A 39 6.42 3.23 5.06
C ASP A 39 6.48 4.28 3.94
N VAL A 40 5.55 5.23 3.99
CA VAL A 40 5.53 6.41 3.11
C VAL A 40 6.74 7.33 3.28
N ARG A 41 7.51 7.18 4.36
CA ARG A 41 8.75 7.94 4.63
C ARG A 41 9.98 7.23 4.07
N ASN A 42 9.81 6.20 3.24
CA ASN A 42 10.88 5.43 2.64
C ASN A 42 11.78 4.74 3.68
N THR A 43 11.22 4.30 4.81
CA THR A 43 11.96 3.40 5.70
C THR A 43 12.06 2.01 5.06
N PRO A 44 13.17 1.28 5.23
CA PRO A 44 13.27 -0.09 4.76
C PRO A 44 12.35 -0.99 5.59
N GLY A 45 11.60 -1.87 4.92
CA GLY A 45 10.65 -2.75 5.62
C GLY A 45 9.72 -3.52 4.69
N ARG A 46 8.64 -4.06 5.26
CA ARG A 46 7.62 -4.87 4.56
C ARG A 46 6.19 -4.53 4.98
N SER A 47 5.99 -3.40 5.65
CA SER A 47 4.67 -2.96 6.10
C SER A 47 3.86 -2.42 4.94
N MET A 48 4.48 -1.65 4.04
CA MET A 48 3.83 -1.10 2.85
C MET A 48 4.24 -1.83 1.57
N PHE A 49 3.28 -2.02 0.66
CA PHE A 49 3.55 -2.58 -0.66
C PHE A 49 2.74 -1.89 -1.76
N VAL A 50 3.37 -1.69 -2.92
CA VAL A 50 2.78 -1.08 -4.12
C VAL A 50 2.64 -2.13 -5.22
N ARG A 51 1.53 -2.14 -5.94
CA ARG A 51 1.32 -3.06 -7.07
C ARG A 51 1.94 -2.47 -8.34
N LEU A 52 2.89 -3.17 -8.95
CA LEU A 52 3.63 -2.67 -10.12
C LEU A 52 2.96 -3.01 -11.45
N LYS A 53 2.14 -4.07 -11.48
CA LYS A 53 1.47 -4.54 -12.69
C LYS A 53 -0.03 -4.62 -12.48
N GLU A 54 -0.77 -4.30 -13.53
CA GLU A 54 -2.21 -4.53 -13.56
C GLU A 54 -2.52 -6.00 -13.31
N SER A 55 -3.60 -6.25 -12.59
CA SER A 55 -4.03 -7.59 -12.23
C SER A 55 -5.55 -7.65 -12.20
N PRO A 56 -6.16 -8.85 -12.25
CA PRO A 56 -7.61 -8.99 -12.08
C PRO A 56 -8.14 -8.41 -10.77
N ARG A 57 -7.26 -8.18 -9.78
CA ARG A 57 -7.59 -7.60 -8.47
C ARG A 57 -7.49 -6.06 -8.43
N GLY A 58 -7.12 -5.40 -9.53
CA GLY A 58 -7.06 -3.95 -9.63
C GLY A 58 -5.88 -3.39 -10.44
N PRO A 59 -5.88 -2.06 -10.66
CA PRO A 59 -4.88 -1.37 -11.45
C PRO A 59 -3.50 -1.37 -10.79
N ALA A 60 -2.46 -1.10 -11.60
CA ALA A 60 -1.13 -0.80 -11.10
C ALA A 60 -1.14 0.52 -10.27
N GLY A 61 -0.11 0.73 -9.45
CA GLY A 61 0.02 1.92 -8.59
C GLY A 61 -0.78 1.88 -7.29
N LYS A 62 -1.72 0.94 -7.11
CA LYS A 62 -2.40 0.77 -5.82
C LYS A 62 -1.39 0.30 -4.77
N TRP A 63 -1.29 1.05 -3.68
CA TRP A 63 -0.48 0.69 -2.52
C TRP A 63 -1.37 0.34 -1.33
N THR A 64 -0.81 -0.44 -0.43
CA THR A 64 -1.45 -0.85 0.81
C THR A 64 -0.39 -0.94 1.89
N ASP A 65 -0.68 -0.33 3.02
CA ASP A 65 0.14 -0.41 4.22
C ASP A 65 -0.53 -1.28 5.26
N TYR A 66 0.22 -2.23 5.79
CA TYR A 66 -0.16 -3.03 6.94
C TYR A 66 0.53 -2.48 8.16
N VAL A 67 -0.26 -1.98 9.10
CA VAL A 67 0.21 -1.75 10.47
C VAL A 67 0.30 -3.12 11.13
N ALA A 68 1.47 -3.77 11.04
CA ALA A 68 1.75 -4.88 11.94
C ALA A 68 1.80 -4.30 13.36
N PRO A 69 0.99 -4.78 14.31
CA PRO A 69 1.15 -4.41 15.71
C PRO A 69 2.47 -5.01 16.20
N ARG A 70 3.59 -4.30 15.97
CA ARG A 70 4.82 -4.57 16.70
C ARG A 70 4.52 -4.22 18.15
N VAL A 71 4.36 -5.26 18.97
CA VAL A 71 4.05 -5.24 20.40
C VAL A 71 2.54 -5.18 20.71
N MET A 72 1.84 -6.31 20.54
CA MET A 72 0.96 -6.71 21.65
C MET A 72 1.82 -7.49 22.65
N LEU A 73 1.79 -6.97 23.86
CA LEU A 73 2.49 -7.40 25.05
C LEU A 73 2.40 -8.91 25.29
N ARG A 74 3.37 -9.40 26.04
CA ARG A 74 3.40 -10.70 26.71
C ARG A 74 1.99 -11.17 27.14
N PRO A 75 1.67 -12.47 27.02
CA PRO A 75 0.41 -13.00 27.52
C PRO A 75 0.46 -13.07 29.06
N CYS A 76 0.11 -11.97 29.72
CA CYS A 76 -0.38 -12.04 31.09
C CYS A 76 -1.89 -12.18 31.01
N THR A 77 -2.35 -13.41 31.28
CA THR A 77 -3.74 -13.78 31.64
C THR A 77 -4.83 -13.58 30.58
N GLY A 78 -5.05 -14.64 29.80
CA GLY A 78 -6.37 -15.26 29.65
C GLY A 78 -7.57 -14.35 29.36
N ARG A 79 -7.64 -13.75 28.17
CA ARG A 79 -8.91 -13.48 27.49
C ARG A 79 -8.66 -13.28 25.99
N ARG A 80 -9.29 -14.12 25.18
CA ARG A 80 -9.39 -13.92 23.73
C ARG A 80 -10.35 -12.76 23.50
N CYS A 81 -9.81 -11.56 23.39
CA CYS A 81 -10.55 -10.45 22.82
C CYS A 81 -10.33 -10.47 21.30
N CYS A 82 -11.44 -10.46 20.57
CA CYS A 82 -11.56 -10.14 19.15
C CYS A 82 -11.46 -11.31 18.16
N GLU A 83 -12.37 -12.29 18.27
CA GLU A 83 -13.04 -12.79 17.06
C GLU A 83 -14.09 -11.74 16.69
N GLY A 84 -13.92 -11.03 15.55
CA GLY A 84 -15.00 -10.19 15.02
C GLY A 84 -14.66 -8.82 14.43
N SER A 85 -13.44 -8.54 13.97
CA SER A 85 -13.22 -7.35 13.12
C SER A 85 -12.49 -7.71 11.84
N ALA A 86 -13.26 -7.85 10.76
CA ALA A 86 -12.78 -7.98 9.38
C ALA A 86 -12.34 -6.62 8.79
N ALA A 87 -12.08 -5.61 9.63
CA ALA A 87 -11.45 -4.37 9.20
C ALA A 87 -9.97 -4.66 8.94
N SER A 88 -9.67 -5.05 7.70
CA SER A 88 -8.28 -4.98 7.20
C SER A 88 -7.76 -3.57 7.51
N PRO A 89 -6.61 -3.40 8.18
CA PRO A 89 -6.04 -2.09 8.50
C PRO A 89 -5.41 -1.49 7.23
N GLN A 90 -6.22 -1.41 6.18
CA GLN A 90 -5.87 -0.88 4.88
C GLN A 90 -6.07 0.62 4.93
N HIS A 91 -5.01 1.37 5.25
CA HIS A 91 -5.00 2.82 5.13
C HIS A 91 -4.83 3.21 3.64
N ASN A 92 -5.74 2.75 2.79
CA ASN A 92 -5.69 3.02 1.35
C ASN A 92 -6.44 4.33 1.09
N VAL A 93 -5.72 5.43 0.87
CA VAL A 93 -6.32 6.61 0.24
C VAL A 93 -6.63 6.25 -1.21
N SER A 94 -7.87 5.85 -1.47
CA SER A 94 -8.34 5.50 -2.80
C SER A 94 -8.30 6.76 -3.66
N ALA A 95 -7.51 6.78 -4.74
CA ALA A 95 -7.50 7.88 -5.72
C ALA A 95 -8.88 8.15 -6.37
N SER A 96 -9.86 7.28 -6.11
CA SER A 96 -11.22 7.38 -6.63
C SER A 96 -12.26 7.87 -5.61
N GLY A 97 -11.90 8.23 -4.38
CA GLY A 97 -12.86 8.74 -3.39
C GLY A 97 -14.01 7.77 -3.02
N ARG A 98 -13.95 6.51 -3.45
CA ARG A 98 -14.85 5.44 -3.01
C ARG A 98 -14.07 4.52 -2.07
N VAL A 99 -14.42 4.64 -0.79
CA VAL A 99 -14.17 3.65 0.25
C VAL A 99 -15.07 2.45 -0.04
N ALA A 100 -14.51 1.25 -0.02
CA ALA A 100 -15.25 0.00 -0.01
C ALA A 100 -15.35 -0.50 1.43
#